data_AF-A0A7S2IYP4-F1
#
_entry.id   AF-A0A7S2IYP4-F1
#
_cell.length_a   1.000
_cell.length_b   1.000
_cell.length_c   1.000
_cell.angle_alpha   90.00
_cell.angle_beta   90.00
_cell.angle_gamma   90.00
#
_symmetry.space_group_name_H-M   'P 1'
#
loop_
_entity.id
_entity.type
_entity.pdbx_description
1 polymer ?
#
loop_
_entity_poly.entity_id
_entity_poly.type
_entity_poly.pdbx_seq_one_letter_code
_entity_poly.pdbx_strand_id
1 'polypeptide(L)'
;VGFVISRYQATLNRYPLLISFQPVISAISGNVGLQSSSIVVRSLALGLASERKFVQSARPELKVGLCIATCMSLLVGGTAFVWYAPLPRGDDGHTWHGASTFGVTIGLGVFVSMLIAAVSGTAAPLLSKRCGFDPSAMGG
;
A
#
# COMPACT_ATOMS: atom_id res chain seq x y z
N VAL A 1 15.66 0.84 -0.04
CA VAL A 1 15.16 -0.30 -0.86
C VAL A 1 16.27 -1.26 -1.31
N GLY A 2 17.45 -0.79 -1.71
CA GLY A 2 18.54 -1.64 -2.25
C GLY A 2 18.94 -2.83 -1.36
N PHE A 3 19.12 -2.61 -0.05
CA PHE A 3 19.46 -3.69 0.90
C PHE A 3 18.41 -4.83 0.93
N VAL A 4 17.12 -4.50 0.84
CA VAL A 4 16.04 -5.49 0.82
C VAL A 4 16.06 -6.26 -0.49
N ILE A 5 16.21 -5.58 -1.63
CA ILE A 5 16.29 -6.21 -2.95
C ILE A 5 17.45 -7.22 -3.00
N SER A 6 18.64 -6.86 -2.51
CA SER A 6 19.80 -7.75 -2.49
C SER A 6 19.55 -9.05 -1.71
N ARG A 7 18.71 -9.01 -0.67
CA ARG A 7 18.34 -10.21 0.13
C ARG A 7 17.34 -11.12 -0.60
N TYR A 8 16.56 -10.59 -1.54
CA TYR A 8 15.56 -11.34 -2.31
C TYR A 8 15.96 -11.58 -3.77
N GLN A 9 17.22 -11.35 -4.13
CA GLN A 9 17.74 -11.46 -5.50
C GLN A 9 17.44 -12.83 -6.14
N ALA A 10 17.59 -13.92 -5.38
CA ALA A 10 17.29 -15.27 -5.88
C ALA A 10 15.81 -15.45 -6.28
N THR A 11 14.88 -14.90 -5.48
CA THR A 11 13.44 -14.92 -5.79
C THR A 11 13.12 -14.03 -6.98
N LEU A 12 13.73 -12.85 -7.06
CA LEU A 12 13.52 -11.91 -8.18
C LEU A 12 14.06 -12.45 -9.50
N ASN A 13 15.15 -13.22 -9.47
CA ASN A 13 15.66 -13.91 -10.66
C ASN A 13 14.72 -15.03 -11.12
N ARG A 14 14.02 -15.70 -10.19
CA ARG A 14 13.02 -16.73 -10.51
C ARG A 14 11.68 -16.14 -10.95
N TYR A 15 11.30 -14.97 -10.44
CA TYR A 15 10.05 -14.27 -10.76
C TYR A 15 10.32 -12.81 -11.14
N PRO A 16 10.87 -12.54 -12.34
CA PRO A 16 11.30 -11.18 -12.74
C PRO A 16 10.14 -10.18 -12.83
N LEU A 17 8.91 -10.66 -13.09
CA LEU A 17 7.71 -9.84 -13.11
C LEU A 17 7.43 -9.12 -11.79
N LEU A 18 7.91 -9.64 -10.64
CA LEU A 18 7.74 -8.98 -9.34
C LEU A 18 8.32 -7.56 -9.36
N ILE A 19 9.43 -7.35 -10.07
CA ILE A 19 10.11 -6.05 -10.17
C ILE A 19 9.20 -5.05 -10.92
N SER A 20 8.51 -5.51 -11.97
CA SER A 20 7.61 -4.66 -12.76
C SER A 20 6.43 -4.11 -11.95
N PHE A 21 6.03 -4.78 -10.86
CA PHE A 21 4.97 -4.29 -9.97
C PHE A 21 5.47 -3.34 -8.87
N GLN A 22 6.77 -3.30 -8.57
CA GLN A 22 7.30 -2.44 -7.50
C GLN A 22 6.98 -0.95 -7.69
N PRO A 23 7.13 -0.35 -8.88
CA PRO A 23 6.80 1.07 -9.08
C PRO A 23 5.32 1.36 -8.85
N VAL A 24 4.45 0.45 -9.32
CA VAL A 24 2.99 0.59 -9.18
C VAL A 24 2.59 0.50 -7.70
N ILE A 25 3.10 -0.49 -6.96
CA ILE A 25 2.85 -0.64 -5.53
C ILE A 25 3.32 0.61 -4.76
N SER A 26 4.52 1.10 -5.10
CA SER A 26 5.09 2.30 -4.48
C SER A 26 4.25 3.55 -4.76
N ALA A 27 3.82 3.75 -6.00
CA ALA A 27 3.03 4.91 -6.40
C ALA A 27 1.66 4.93 -5.72
N ILE A 28 0.94 3.80 -5.74
CA ILE A 28 -0.40 3.70 -5.16
C ILE A 28 -0.33 3.85 -3.64
N SER A 29 0.60 3.17 -2.97
CA SER A 29 0.73 3.24 -1.51
C SER A 29 1.15 4.65 -1.07
N GLY A 30 2.09 5.28 -1.77
CA GLY A 30 2.50 6.66 -1.50
C GLY A 30 1.34 7.65 -1.63
N ASN A 31 0.56 7.54 -2.71
CA ASN A 31 -0.61 8.41 -2.92
C ASN A 31 -1.67 8.23 -1.83
N VAL A 32 -1.93 7.00 -1.37
CA VAL A 32 -2.86 6.75 -0.26
C VAL A 32 -2.34 7.36 1.05
N GLY A 33 -1.05 7.20 1.35
CA GLY A 33 -0.45 7.78 2.55
C GLY A 33 -0.54 9.32 2.56
N LEU A 34 -0.25 9.96 1.42
CA LEU A 34 -0.39 11.41 1.26
C LEU A 34 -1.86 11.87 1.36
N GLN A 35 -2.78 11.12 0.75
CA GLN A 35 -4.21 11.39 0.83
C GLN A 35 -4.70 11.35 2.29
N SER A 36 -4.35 10.30 3.02
CA SER A 36 -4.73 10.16 4.43
C SER A 36 -4.11 11.26 5.30
N SER A 37 -2.83 11.58 5.10
CA SER A 37 -2.18 12.68 5.83
C SER A 37 -2.88 14.02 5.58
N SER A 38 -3.17 14.35 4.32
CA SER A 38 -3.86 15.59 3.96
C SER A 38 -5.27 15.70 4.56
N ILE A 39 -6.04 14.61 4.53
CA ILE A 39 -7.39 14.56 5.12
C ILE A 39 -7.32 14.81 6.63
N VAL A 40 -6.36 14.21 7.33
CA VAL A 40 -6.22 14.35 8.78
C VAL A 40 -5.72 15.71 9.17
N VAL A 41 -4.71 16.25 8.47
CA VAL A 41 -4.22 17.62 8.67
C VAL A 41 -5.36 18.62 8.49
N ARG A 42 -6.16 18.48 7.43
CA ARG A 42 -7.33 19.35 7.19
C ARG A 42 -8.39 19.19 8.29
N SER A 43 -8.65 17.96 8.72
CA SER A 43 -9.62 17.67 9.77
C SER A 43 -9.18 18.21 11.13
N LEU A 44 -7.87 18.22 11.41
CA LEU A 44 -7.24 18.85 12.57
C LEU A 44 -7.35 20.38 12.52
N ALA A 45 -7.12 20.99 11.35
CA ALA A 45 -7.23 22.43 11.14
C ALA A 45 -8.68 22.94 11.29
N LEU A 46 -9.66 22.13 10.86
CA LEU A 46 -11.09 22.43 11.01
C LEU A 46 -11.65 22.10 12.41
N GLY A 47 -10.84 21.56 13.33
CA GLY A 47 -11.28 21.15 14.66
C GLY A 47 -12.21 19.91 14.69
N LEU A 48 -12.36 19.22 13.55
CA LEU A 48 -13.17 18.00 13.42
C LEU A 48 -12.46 16.75 13.95
N ALA A 49 -11.12 16.76 13.94
CA ALA A 49 -10.27 15.72 14.50
C ALA A 49 -9.53 16.22 15.75
N SER A 50 -9.42 15.35 16.76
CA SER A 50 -8.76 15.68 18.04
C SER A 50 -7.69 14.64 18.37
N GLU A 51 -6.50 15.10 18.73
CA GLU A 51 -5.40 14.24 19.15
C GLU A 51 -5.71 13.42 20.43
N ARG A 52 -6.66 13.88 21.25
CA ARG A 52 -7.14 13.15 22.44
C ARG A 52 -8.02 11.95 22.07
N LYS A 53 -8.64 11.96 20.89
CA LYS A 53 -9.51 10.88 20.40
C LYS A 53 -8.93 10.22 19.14
N PHE A 54 -7.63 9.93 19.17
CA PHE A 54 -6.87 9.31 18.07
C PHE A 54 -7.62 8.16 17.37
N VAL A 55 -8.13 7.20 18.14
CA VAL A 55 -8.85 6.02 17.61
C VAL A 55 -10.19 6.41 16.97
N GLN A 56 -10.88 7.42 17.50
CA GLN A 56 -12.15 7.88 16.94
C GLN A 56 -11.94 8.65 15.63
N SER A 57 -10.87 9.45 15.54
CA SER A 57 -10.49 10.17 14.33
C SER A 57 -9.93 9.26 13.24
N ALA A 58 -9.18 8.20 13.61
CA ALA A 58 -8.60 7.26 12.65
C ALA A 58 -9.61 6.23 12.09
N ARG A 59 -10.66 5.90 12.84
CA ARG A 59 -11.68 4.89 12.44
C ARG A 59 -12.35 5.12 11.07
N PRO A 60 -12.90 6.31 10.76
CA PRO A 60 -13.54 6.53 9.45
C PRO A 60 -12.53 6.43 8.32
N GLU A 61 -11.29 6.85 8.54
CA GLU A 61 -10.25 6.83 7.53
C GLU A 61 -9.69 5.43 7.28
N LEU A 62 -9.54 4.63 8.34
CA LEU A 62 -9.22 3.20 8.22
C LEU A 62 -10.26 2.44 7.39
N LYS A 63 -11.55 2.78 7.53
CA LYS A 63 -12.61 2.16 6.70
C LYS A 63 -12.46 2.52 5.22
N VAL A 64 -12.19 3.79 4.93
CA VAL A 64 -11.95 4.26 3.55
C VAL A 64 -10.68 3.61 2.99
N GLY A 65 -9.59 3.60 3.76
CA GLY A 65 -8.33 2.95 3.40
C GLY A 65 -8.49 1.45 3.15
N LEU A 66 -9.25 0.74 3.97
CA LEU A 66 -9.55 -0.69 3.78
C LEU A 66 -10.35 -0.94 2.49
N CYS A 67 -11.34 -0.10 2.20
CA CYS A 67 -12.13 -0.20 0.97
C CYS A 67 -11.25 0.01 -0.26
N ILE A 68 -10.45 1.09 -0.27
CA ILE A 68 -9.56 1.42 -1.38
C ILE A 68 -8.47 0.34 -1.55
N ALA A 69 -7.88 -0.13 -0.46
CA ALA A 69 -6.89 -1.21 -0.48
C ALA A 69 -7.50 -2.51 -1.03
N THR A 70 -8.73 -2.85 -0.65
CA THR A 70 -9.42 -4.04 -1.17
C THR A 70 -9.63 -3.91 -2.68
N CYS A 71 -10.21 -2.80 -3.15
CA CYS A 71 -10.45 -2.56 -4.57
C CYS A 71 -9.14 -2.60 -5.38
N MET A 72 -8.09 -1.92 -4.91
CA MET A 72 -6.80 -1.91 -5.62
C MET A 72 -6.08 -3.26 -5.57
N SER A 73 -6.18 -4.00 -4.46
CA SER A 73 -5.59 -5.35 -4.38
C SER A 73 -6.24 -6.33 -5.36
N LEU A 74 -7.56 -6.24 -5.54
CA LEU A 74 -8.29 -7.04 -6.51
C LEU A 74 -7.92 -6.65 -7.94
N LEU A 75 -7.81 -5.35 -8.22
CA LEU A 75 -7.43 -4.86 -9.54
C LEU A 75 -5.99 -5.26 -9.90
N VAL A 76 -5.02 -4.97 -9.02
CA VAL A 76 -3.60 -5.26 -9.28
C VAL A 76 -3.30 -6.77 -9.20
N GLY A 77 -3.94 -7.50 -8.29
CA GLY A 77 -3.84 -8.96 -8.24
C GLY A 77 -4.48 -9.63 -9.47
N GLY A 78 -5.62 -9.09 -9.93
CA GLY A 78 -6.28 -9.52 -11.15
C GLY A 78 -5.46 -9.23 -12.41
N THR A 79 -4.84 -8.04 -12.53
CA THR A 79 -3.93 -7.75 -13.63
C THR A 79 -2.70 -8.65 -13.57
N ALA A 80 -2.12 -8.90 -12.39
CA ALA A 80 -1.01 -9.84 -12.23
C ALA A 80 -1.38 -11.26 -12.66
N PHE A 81 -2.58 -11.73 -12.36
CA PHE A 81 -3.09 -13.02 -12.83
C PHE A 81 -3.19 -13.07 -14.36
N VAL A 82 -3.85 -12.07 -14.96
CA VAL A 82 -4.06 -11.99 -16.42
C VAL A 82 -2.74 -11.79 -17.17
N TRP A 83 -1.75 -11.13 -16.56
CA TRP A 83 -0.47 -10.90 -17.21
C TRP A 83 0.47 -12.10 -17.10
N TYR A 84 0.37 -12.87 -16.01
CA TYR A 84 1.15 -14.10 -15.81
C TYR A 84 0.60 -15.29 -16.61
N ALA A 85 -0.72 -15.37 -16.81
CA ALA A 85 -1.39 -16.52 -17.46
C ALA A 85 -1.00 -16.80 -18.94
N PRO A 86 -0.79 -15.81 -19.84
CA PRO A 86 -0.54 -16.05 -21.26
C PRO A 86 0.94 -16.15 -21.66
N LEU A 87 1.89 -15.96 -20.73
CA LEU A 87 3.31 -15.89 -21.08
C LEU A 87 3.85 -17.28 -21.49
N PRO A 88 4.36 -17.46 -22.73
CA PRO A 88 5.09 -18.65 -23.13
C PRO A 88 6.49 -18.56 -22.51
N ARG A 89 6.73 -19.27 -21.40
CA ARG A 89 8.05 -19.49 -20.82
C ARG A 89 8.18 -20.99 -20.54
N GLY A 90 9.27 -21.57 -21.06
CA GLY A 90 9.43 -23.01 -21.32
C GLY A 90 9.27 -23.98 -20.13
N ASP A 91 9.13 -25.25 -20.52
CA ASP A 91 9.18 -26.58 -19.86
C ASP A 91 8.74 -26.82 -18.41
N ASP A 92 8.46 -25.80 -17.58
CA ASP A 92 8.10 -26.00 -16.19
C ASP A 92 6.96 -25.08 -15.71
N GLY A 93 5.73 -25.42 -16.13
CA GLY A 93 4.53 -25.12 -15.32
C GLY A 93 3.52 -24.16 -15.92
N HIS A 94 2.92 -24.53 -17.06
CA HIS A 94 1.62 -24.01 -17.50
C HIS A 94 0.47 -24.51 -16.61
N THR A 95 0.53 -24.24 -15.32
CA THR A 95 -0.56 -24.60 -14.40
C THR A 95 -1.29 -23.32 -14.02
N TRP A 96 -2.61 -23.31 -14.19
CA TRP A 96 -3.51 -22.27 -13.66
C TRP A 96 -3.21 -21.93 -12.18
N HIS A 97 -2.69 -22.92 -11.43
CA HIS A 97 -2.20 -22.79 -10.06
C HIS A 97 -1.02 -21.81 -9.88
N GLY A 98 -0.11 -21.72 -10.85
CA GLY A 98 1.04 -20.81 -10.77
C GLY A 98 0.62 -19.35 -10.95
N ALA A 99 -0.26 -19.10 -11.93
CA ALA A 99 -0.82 -17.78 -12.19
C ALA A 99 -1.68 -17.28 -11.03
N SER A 100 -2.52 -18.14 -10.44
CA SER A 100 -3.34 -17.77 -9.28
C SER A 100 -2.48 -17.45 -8.06
N THR A 101 -1.46 -18.27 -7.76
CA THR A 101 -0.53 -18.03 -6.64
C THR A 101 0.21 -16.71 -6.82
N PHE A 102 0.66 -16.40 -8.03
CA PHE A 102 1.32 -15.12 -8.34
C PHE A 102 0.37 -13.93 -8.13
N GLY A 103 -0.83 -13.99 -8.70
CA GLY A 103 -1.84 -12.93 -8.56
C GLY A 103 -2.25 -12.68 -7.11
N VAL A 104 -2.47 -13.73 -6.32
CA VAL A 104 -2.80 -13.63 -4.88
C VAL A 104 -1.63 -13.03 -4.10
N THR A 105 -0.39 -13.42 -4.40
CA THR A 105 0.80 -12.87 -3.72
C THR A 105 0.92 -11.36 -3.96
N ILE A 106 0.75 -10.92 -5.21
CA ILE A 106 0.75 -9.50 -5.56
C ILE A 106 -0.42 -8.76 -4.90
N GLY A 107 -1.63 -9.30 -5.00
CA GLY A 107 -2.82 -8.70 -4.40
C GLY A 107 -2.67 -8.50 -2.89
N LEU A 108 -2.22 -9.53 -2.17
CA LEU A 108 -1.97 -9.45 -0.73
C LEU A 108 -0.86 -8.44 -0.40
N GLY A 109 0.21 -8.41 -1.19
CA GLY A 109 1.30 -7.44 -1.03
C GLY A 109 0.82 -5.99 -1.18
N VAL A 110 0.00 -5.72 -2.19
CA VAL A 110 -0.62 -4.39 -2.42
C VAL A 110 -1.53 -4.04 -1.26
N PHE A 111 -2.40 -4.97 -0.84
CA PHE A 111 -3.35 -4.76 0.25
C PHE A 111 -2.64 -4.34 1.55
N VAL A 112 -1.63 -5.10 1.97
CA VAL A 112 -0.87 -4.83 3.19
C VAL A 112 -0.09 -3.52 3.07
N SER A 113 0.55 -3.27 1.92
CA SER A 113 1.32 -2.03 1.70
C SER A 113 0.45 -0.78 1.80
N MET A 114 -0.75 -0.81 1.19
CA MET A 114 -1.69 0.29 1.24
C MET A 114 -2.28 0.50 2.64
N LEU A 115 -2.55 -0.56 3.39
CA LEU A 115 -2.99 -0.44 4.78
C LEU A 115 -1.92 0.21 5.67
N ILE A 116 -0.66 -0.20 5.53
CA ILE A 116 0.46 0.42 6.25
C ILE A 116 0.59 1.89 5.87
N ALA A 117 0.46 2.22 4.58
CA ALA A 117 0.54 3.60 4.12
C ALA A 117 -0.62 4.46 4.64
N ALA A 118 -1.86 3.96 4.63
CA ALA A 118 -3.03 4.66 5.17
C ALA A 118 -2.86 4.91 6.68
N VAL A 119 -2.48 3.88 7.45
CA VAL A 119 -2.23 4.00 8.90
C VAL A 119 -1.13 5.01 9.17
N SER A 120 -0.01 4.93 8.44
CA SER A 120 1.14 5.83 8.63
C SER A 120 0.78 7.28 8.26
N GLY A 121 0.04 7.46 7.16
CA GLY A 121 -0.47 8.76 6.71
C GLY A 121 -1.41 9.40 7.72
N THR A 122 -2.30 8.62 8.34
CA THR A 122 -3.17 9.11 9.42
C THR A 122 -2.42 9.39 10.72
N ALA A 123 -1.49 8.50 11.09
CA ALA A 123 -0.80 8.56 12.37
C ALA A 123 0.20 9.72 12.43
N ALA A 124 0.94 10.00 11.35
CA ALA A 124 1.98 11.02 11.31
C ALA A 124 1.51 12.42 11.79
N PRO A 125 0.45 13.03 11.23
CA PRO A 125 -0.02 14.35 11.68
C PRO A 125 -0.62 14.35 13.09
N LEU A 126 -1.30 13.26 13.49
CA LEU A 126 -1.85 13.13 14.84
C LEU A 126 -0.74 13.00 15.90
N LEU A 127 0.31 12.23 15.60
CA LEU A 127 1.49 12.08 16.45
C LEU A 127 2.26 13.40 16.56
N SER A 128 2.46 14.11 15.45
CA SER A 128 3.11 15.44 15.45
C SER A 128 2.41 16.39 16.43
N LYS A 129 1.08 16.52 16.32
CA LYS A 129 0.32 17.40 17.21
C LYS A 129 0.35 16.93 18.66
N ARG A 130 0.37 15.62 18.92
CA ARG A 130 0.53 15.08 20.28
C ARG A 130 1.88 15.41 20.91
N CYS A 131 2.94 15.45 20.10
CA CYS A 131 4.28 15.81 20.53
C CYS A 131 4.51 17.33 20.65
N GLY A 132 3.49 18.16 20.37
CA GLY A 132 3.58 19.62 20.43
C GLY A 132 4.24 20.27 19.21
N PHE A 133 4.50 19.51 18.15
CA PHE A 133 4.99 20.04 16.87
C PHE A 133 3.81 20.41 15.97
N ASP A 134 3.87 21.58 15.36
CA ASP A 134 2.83 22.08 14.46
C ASP A 134 2.66 21.15 13.26
N PRO A 135 1.51 20.45 13.10
CA PRO A 135 1.31 19.45 12.06
C PRO A 135 1.31 20.04 10.63
N SER A 136 1.27 21.37 10.51
CA SER A 136 1.38 22.13 9.26
C SER A 136 2.79 22.19 8.68
N ALA A 137 3.84 21.91 9.47
CA ALA A 137 5.24 21.99 9.01
C ALA A 137 5.78 20.69 8.37
N MET A 138 5.07 19.58 8.51
CA MET A 138 5.52 18.24 8.06
C MET A 138 4.84 17.76 6.77
N GLY A 139 4.22 18.66 6.02
CA GLY A 139 3.58 18.34 4.74
C GLY A 139 4.61 18.28 3.60
N GLY A 140 5.13 17.08 3.32
CA GLY A 140 6.01 16.78 2.18
C GLY A 140 6.27 15.29 2.06
#